data_AF-A0A943DC43-F1
#
_entry.id   AF-A0A943DC43-F1
#
_cell.length_a   1.000
_cell.length_b   1.000
_cell.length_c   1.000
_cell.angle_alpha   90.00
_cell.angle_beta   90.00
_cell.angle_gamma   90.00
#
_symmetry.space_group_name_H-M   'P 1'
#
loop_
_entity.id
_entity.type
_entity.pdbx_description
1 polymer ?
#
loop_
_entity_poly.entity_id
_entity_poly.type
_entity_poly.pdbx_seq_one_letter_code
_entity_poly.pdbx_strand_id
1 'polypeptide(L)'
;MKRITRIIRPTICIVVLLVAMTTAVRGCYQRETEPIDIPGTSAPQPSAPLAGEVIPSVDRQTELAEARAKNPDTVAWLYIPGAEVDDPVMQAEDNGYYLKLDENGEYAMWGCYYAHCENKIGGRDKLDKNTTIFGHSASNCDPDGVRFTKLYRYMDADFVKEHPYIYLSVDGEDMIFQITA
;
A
#
# COMPACT_ATOMS: atom_id res chain seq x y z
N MET A 1 -4.52 -58.74 30.47
CA MET A 1 -3.56 -58.24 29.45
C MET A 1 -4.15 -57.34 28.35
N LYS A 2 -5.48 -57.21 28.18
CA LYS A 2 -6.08 -56.38 27.09
C LYS A 2 -6.32 -54.88 27.42
N ARG A 3 -6.27 -54.47 28.70
CA ARG A 3 -6.45 -53.05 29.10
C ARG A 3 -5.18 -52.20 28.93
N ILE A 4 -4.01 -52.80 29.12
CA ILE A 4 -2.71 -52.11 29.01
C ILE A 4 -2.41 -51.73 27.55
N THR A 5 -2.67 -52.63 26.59
CA THR A 5 -2.51 -52.38 25.14
C THR A 5 -3.48 -51.34 24.58
N ARG A 6 -4.59 -51.04 25.27
CA ARG A 6 -5.62 -50.10 24.85
C ARG A 6 -5.31 -48.65 25.23
N ILE A 7 -4.44 -48.43 26.21
CA ILE A 7 -3.99 -47.09 26.67
C ILE A 7 -2.64 -46.72 26.04
N ILE A 8 -1.79 -47.72 25.78
CA ILE A 8 -0.45 -47.52 25.17
C ILE A 8 -0.56 -47.05 23.70
N ARG A 9 -1.54 -47.56 22.93
CA ARG A 9 -1.73 -47.17 21.52
C ARG A 9 -2.02 -45.67 21.32
N PRO A 10 -2.99 -45.04 22.01
CA PRO A 10 -3.25 -43.61 21.82
C PRO A 10 -2.14 -42.71 22.37
N THR A 11 -1.46 -43.10 23.46
CA THR A 11 -0.34 -42.32 24.02
C THR A 11 0.89 -42.35 23.13
N ILE A 12 1.23 -43.49 22.52
CA ILE A 12 2.31 -43.56 21.52
C ILE A 12 1.97 -42.69 20.30
N CYS A 13 0.73 -42.70 19.80
CA CYS A 13 0.34 -41.85 18.67
C CYS A 13 0.44 -40.35 18.97
N ILE A 14 0.04 -39.91 20.18
CA ILE A 14 0.15 -38.50 20.58
C ILE A 14 1.61 -38.08 20.73
N VAL A 15 2.47 -38.92 21.30
CA VAL A 15 3.91 -38.62 21.42
C VAL A 15 4.59 -38.57 20.04
N VAL A 16 4.24 -39.47 19.12
CA VAL A 16 4.77 -39.44 17.74
C VAL A 16 4.31 -38.18 16.99
N LEU A 17 3.06 -37.74 17.17
CA LEU A 17 2.56 -36.51 16.55
C LEU A 17 3.21 -35.24 17.12
N LEU A 18 3.45 -35.19 18.44
CA LEU A 18 4.14 -34.05 19.06
C LEU A 18 5.63 -33.98 18.66
N VAL A 19 6.29 -35.12 18.49
CA VAL A 19 7.68 -35.19 17.98
C VAL A 19 7.73 -34.83 16.47
N ALA A 20 6.73 -35.21 15.68
CA ALA A 20 6.63 -34.82 14.27
C ALA A 20 6.39 -33.30 14.10
N MET A 21 5.57 -32.68 14.95
CA MET A 21 5.32 -31.23 14.91
C MET A 21 6.56 -30.42 15.32
N THR A 22 7.32 -30.86 16.32
CA THR A 22 8.56 -30.16 16.74
C THR A 22 9.70 -30.30 15.73
N THR A 23 9.76 -31.41 14.99
CA THR A 23 10.72 -31.59 13.88
C THR A 23 10.30 -30.84 12.62
N ALA A 24 9.01 -30.74 12.31
CA ALA A 24 8.49 -29.92 11.21
C ALA A 24 8.73 -28.41 11.43
N VAL A 25 8.62 -27.93 12.68
CA VAL A 25 8.90 -26.52 13.01
C VAL A 25 10.39 -26.19 12.88
N ARG A 26 11.31 -27.12 13.20
CA ARG A 26 12.75 -26.89 12.94
C ARG A 26 13.12 -26.93 11.46
N GLY A 27 12.41 -27.70 10.64
CA GLY A 27 12.66 -27.82 9.19
C GLY A 27 12.28 -26.58 8.37
N CYS A 28 11.37 -25.72 8.87
CA CYS A 28 10.96 -24.50 8.17
C CYS A 28 11.82 -23.27 8.49
N TYR A 29 12.69 -23.35 9.52
CA TYR A 29 13.51 -22.22 9.98
C TYR A 29 14.96 -22.23 9.50
N GLN A 30 15.38 -23.22 8.72
CA GLN A 30 16.68 -23.24 8.07
C GLN A 30 16.52 -23.15 6.55
N ARG A 31 16.23 -21.93 6.09
CA ARG A 31 16.81 -21.46 4.83
C ARG A 31 17.90 -20.48 5.21
N GLU A 32 19.13 -20.94 5.13
CA GLU A 32 20.33 -20.12 5.25
C GLU A 32 20.23 -18.99 4.23
N THR A 33 20.20 -17.75 4.73
CA THR A 33 20.62 -16.58 3.98
C THR A 33 22.14 -16.67 3.82
N GLU A 34 22.59 -17.30 2.74
CA GLU A 34 23.94 -17.09 2.22
C GLU A 34 24.06 -15.60 1.84
N PRO A 35 25.09 -14.87 2.32
CA PRO A 35 25.32 -13.50 1.90
C PRO A 35 25.83 -13.53 0.46
N ILE A 36 25.02 -13.03 -0.48
CA ILE A 36 25.50 -12.77 -1.84
C ILE A 36 26.38 -11.51 -1.77
N ASP A 37 27.70 -11.71 -1.79
CA ASP A 37 28.67 -10.65 -2.10
C ASP A 37 28.44 -10.22 -3.57
N ILE A 38 27.66 -9.16 -3.77
CA ILE A 38 27.61 -8.42 -5.05
C ILE A 38 28.42 -7.13 -4.87
N PRO A 39 29.61 -7.02 -5.48
CA PRO A 39 30.29 -5.74 -5.59
C PRO A 39 29.50 -4.83 -6.54
N GLY A 40 28.81 -3.84 -5.96
CA GLY A 40 28.27 -2.71 -6.71
C GLY A 40 26.88 -2.88 -7.32
N THR A 41 25.85 -3.07 -6.50
CA THR A 41 24.49 -2.67 -6.89
C THR A 41 24.27 -1.24 -6.43
N SER A 42 24.58 -0.27 -7.30
CA SER A 42 23.91 1.02 -7.21
C SER A 42 22.44 0.74 -7.45
N ALA A 43 21.57 1.03 -6.48
CA ALA A 43 20.15 1.17 -6.77
C ALA A 43 20.00 2.10 -7.98
N PRO A 44 19.07 1.85 -8.92
CA PRO A 44 18.76 2.82 -9.96
C PRO A 44 18.39 4.12 -9.26
N GLN A 45 19.26 5.11 -9.36
CA GLN A 45 18.96 6.44 -8.85
C GLN A 45 17.80 6.95 -9.72
N PRO A 46 16.70 7.45 -9.11
CA PRO A 46 15.63 8.09 -9.87
C PRO A 46 16.28 9.13 -10.76
N SER A 47 16.18 8.92 -12.07
CA SER A 47 16.70 9.90 -13.01
C SER A 47 15.82 11.12 -12.84
N ALA A 48 16.40 12.22 -12.36
CA ALA A 48 15.72 13.51 -12.43
C ALA A 48 15.24 13.70 -13.87
N PRO A 49 14.04 14.23 -14.10
CA PRO A 49 13.57 14.52 -15.46
C PRO A 49 14.66 15.23 -16.24
N LEU A 50 14.87 14.81 -17.49
CA LEU A 50 15.84 15.48 -18.35
C LEU A 50 15.55 16.97 -18.35
N ALA A 51 16.57 17.80 -18.16
CA ALA A 51 16.43 19.25 -18.19
C ALA A 51 15.73 19.67 -19.50
N GLY A 52 14.44 20.02 -19.41
CA GLY A 52 13.58 20.35 -20.56
C GLY A 52 12.29 19.52 -20.69
N GLU A 53 12.08 18.48 -19.88
CA GLU A 53 10.80 17.77 -19.85
C GLU A 53 9.72 18.63 -19.18
N VAL A 54 8.66 18.95 -19.94
CA VAL A 54 7.49 19.63 -19.40
C VAL A 54 6.64 18.58 -18.71
N ILE A 55 6.67 18.55 -17.37
CA ILE A 55 5.77 17.69 -16.61
C ILE A 55 4.37 18.33 -16.66
N PRO A 56 3.36 17.65 -17.21
CA PRO A 56 2.02 18.20 -17.29
C PRO A 56 1.47 18.38 -15.87
N SER A 57 1.06 19.60 -15.53
CA SER A 57 0.24 19.83 -14.35
C SER A 57 -1.14 19.22 -14.56
N VAL A 58 -1.68 18.57 -13.53
CA VAL A 58 -3.04 18.03 -13.55
C VAL A 58 -3.87 18.80 -12.53
N ASP A 59 -4.93 19.45 -13.01
CA ASP A 59 -5.88 20.22 -12.20
C ASP A 59 -7.08 19.33 -11.87
N ARG A 60 -7.33 19.11 -10.58
CA ARG A 60 -8.51 18.39 -10.04
C ARG A 60 -9.28 19.23 -9.02
N GLN A 61 -9.17 20.55 -9.10
CA GLN A 61 -9.77 21.46 -8.13
C GLN A 61 -11.30 21.40 -8.15
N THR A 62 -11.89 21.17 -9.33
CA THR A 62 -13.35 21.04 -9.46
C THR A 62 -13.84 19.75 -8.81
N GLU A 63 -13.21 18.62 -9.12
CA GLU A 63 -13.54 17.32 -8.56
C GLU A 63 -13.31 17.29 -7.04
N LEU A 64 -12.23 17.89 -6.56
CA LEU A 64 -11.96 18.09 -5.13
C LEU A 64 -13.08 18.89 -4.45
N ALA A 65 -13.49 20.01 -5.04
CA ALA A 65 -14.57 20.84 -4.48
C ALA A 65 -15.91 20.08 -4.43
N GLU A 66 -16.23 19.32 -5.48
CA GLU A 66 -17.44 18.50 -5.54
C GLU A 66 -17.43 17.36 -4.51
N ALA A 67 -16.31 16.64 -4.36
CA ALA A 67 -16.18 15.59 -3.36
C ALA A 67 -16.24 16.16 -1.94
N ARG A 68 -15.56 17.27 -1.67
CA ARG A 68 -15.61 17.95 -0.37
C ARG A 68 -17.01 18.46 -0.02
N ALA A 69 -17.80 18.87 -1.01
CA ALA A 69 -19.20 19.25 -0.80
C ALA A 69 -20.08 18.07 -0.40
N LYS A 70 -19.76 16.84 -0.85
CA LYS A 70 -20.48 15.61 -0.48
C LYS A 70 -20.01 15.08 0.88
N ASN A 71 -18.71 15.07 1.11
CA ASN A 71 -18.12 14.64 2.37
C ASN A 71 -17.00 15.61 2.81
N PRO A 72 -17.21 16.36 3.92
CA PRO A 72 -16.24 17.36 4.40
C PRO A 72 -14.90 16.77 4.87
N ASP A 73 -14.82 15.45 5.08
CA ASP A 73 -13.57 14.75 5.40
C ASP A 73 -12.63 14.65 4.18
N THR A 74 -13.05 15.10 3.00
CA THR A 74 -12.21 15.15 1.79
C THR A 74 -11.13 16.23 1.91
N VAL A 75 -9.88 15.80 2.01
CA VAL A 75 -8.72 16.70 2.21
C VAL A 75 -7.90 16.95 0.95
N ALA A 76 -7.92 16.02 0.00
CA ALA A 76 -7.16 16.13 -1.25
C ALA A 76 -7.81 15.29 -2.36
N TRP A 77 -7.31 15.44 -3.59
CA TRP A 77 -7.58 14.56 -4.71
C TRP A 77 -6.29 13.88 -5.13
N LEU A 78 -6.29 12.55 -5.22
CA LEU A 78 -5.14 11.74 -5.60
C LEU A 78 -5.32 11.26 -7.04
N TYR A 79 -4.34 11.57 -7.89
CA TYR A 79 -4.30 11.10 -9.26
C TYR A 79 -2.99 10.37 -9.54
N ILE A 80 -3.09 9.10 -9.92
CA ILE A 80 -1.97 8.23 -10.28
C ILE A 80 -2.32 7.52 -11.59
N PRO A 81 -2.00 8.09 -12.77
CA PRO A 81 -2.39 7.50 -14.05
C PRO A 81 -1.93 6.05 -14.24
N GLY A 82 -0.68 5.73 -13.86
CA GLY A 82 -0.14 4.36 -14.00
C GLY A 82 -0.83 3.32 -13.11
N ALA A 83 -1.53 3.76 -12.05
CA ALA A 83 -2.34 2.89 -11.19
C ALA A 83 -3.84 3.11 -11.38
N GLU A 84 -4.27 3.88 -12.39
CA GLU A 84 -5.68 4.22 -12.63
C GLU A 84 -6.40 4.72 -11.36
N VAL A 85 -5.70 5.54 -10.57
CA VAL A 85 -6.27 6.24 -9.41
C VAL A 85 -6.65 7.64 -9.84
N ASP A 86 -7.89 8.04 -9.58
CA ASP A 86 -8.42 9.37 -9.87
C ASP A 86 -9.58 9.65 -8.91
N ASP A 87 -9.24 9.80 -7.64
CA ASP A 87 -10.19 9.65 -6.53
C ASP A 87 -9.92 10.64 -5.38
N PRO A 88 -10.93 10.98 -4.57
CA PRO A 88 -10.74 11.79 -3.37
C PRO A 88 -9.93 11.04 -2.30
N VAL A 89 -9.26 11.83 -1.46
CA VAL A 89 -8.55 11.36 -0.26
C VAL A 89 -9.28 11.88 0.96
N MET A 90 -9.72 10.94 1.80
CA MET A 90 -10.41 11.23 3.06
C MET A 90 -9.41 11.39 4.21
N GLN A 91 -9.80 12.07 5.28
CA GLN A 91 -9.04 12.07 6.54
C GLN A 91 -9.99 12.09 7.73
N ALA A 92 -9.73 11.23 8.72
CA ALA A 92 -10.49 11.13 9.95
C ALA A 92 -9.57 11.35 11.17
N GLU A 93 -10.14 11.34 12.37
CA GLU A 93 -9.40 11.46 13.63
C GLU A 93 -8.53 10.21 13.93
N ASP A 94 -8.80 9.10 13.25
CA ASP A 94 -8.04 7.85 13.35
C ASP A 94 -7.77 7.20 11.97
N ASN A 95 -6.89 6.20 11.93
CA ASN A 95 -6.50 5.49 10.70
C ASN A 95 -7.39 4.26 10.38
N GLY A 96 -8.47 4.04 11.12
CA GLY A 96 -9.38 2.89 11.00
C GLY A 96 -10.76 3.24 10.45
N TYR A 97 -11.20 4.50 10.55
CA TYR A 97 -12.55 4.93 10.17
C TYR A 97 -12.88 4.62 8.71
N TYR A 98 -12.02 5.04 7.77
CA TYR A 98 -12.18 4.82 6.34
C TYR A 98 -11.70 3.45 5.84
N LEU A 99 -11.34 2.53 6.75
CA LEU A 99 -10.86 1.20 6.36
C LEU A 99 -11.95 0.38 5.64
N LYS A 100 -13.23 0.57 5.97
CA LYS A 100 -14.35 -0.14 5.30
C LYS A 100 -15.49 0.77 4.90
N LEU A 101 -15.17 2.06 4.74
CA LEU A 101 -16.10 3.07 4.27
C LEU A 101 -15.56 3.67 2.96
N ASP A 102 -16.44 3.89 2.01
CA ASP A 102 -16.13 4.67 0.82
C ASP A 102 -16.05 6.18 1.14
N GLU A 103 -15.78 6.97 0.11
CA GLU A 103 -15.66 8.42 0.20
C GLU A 103 -16.96 9.13 0.62
N ASN A 104 -18.11 8.47 0.56
CA ASN A 104 -19.41 9.00 1.00
C ASN A 104 -19.76 8.53 2.43
N GLY A 105 -18.89 7.76 3.08
CA GLY A 105 -19.14 7.19 4.40
C GLY A 105 -20.03 5.95 4.39
N GLU A 106 -20.26 5.35 3.22
CA GLU A 106 -21.05 4.12 3.08
C GLU A 106 -20.15 2.88 3.16
N TYR A 107 -20.72 1.74 3.58
CA TYR A 107 -19.93 0.51 3.67
C TYR A 107 -19.38 0.07 2.31
N ALA A 108 -18.07 -0.07 2.23
CA ALA A 108 -17.35 -0.63 1.10
C ALA A 108 -16.26 -1.58 1.59
N MET A 109 -16.26 -2.83 1.10
CA MET A 109 -15.27 -3.85 1.51
C MET A 109 -13.83 -3.36 1.36
N TRP A 110 -13.57 -2.59 0.31
CA TRP A 110 -12.25 -2.09 -0.05
C TRP A 110 -11.99 -0.64 0.38
N GLY A 111 -12.90 -0.06 1.18
CA GLY A 111 -12.82 1.32 1.64
C GLY A 111 -12.59 2.34 0.52
N CYS A 112 -11.96 3.46 0.86
CA CYS A 112 -11.48 4.50 -0.05
C CYS A 112 -9.98 4.78 0.18
N TYR A 113 -9.46 5.83 -0.46
CA TYR A 113 -8.13 6.34 -0.14
C TYR A 113 -8.22 7.33 1.00
N TYR A 114 -7.32 7.22 1.99
CA TYR A 114 -7.36 8.08 3.17
C TYR A 114 -5.98 8.44 3.69
N ALA A 115 -5.79 9.68 4.13
CA ALA A 115 -4.56 10.17 4.70
C ALA A 115 -4.40 9.71 6.16
N HIS A 116 -3.15 9.61 6.62
CA HIS A 116 -2.85 9.42 8.04
C HIS A 116 -3.47 10.53 8.89
N CYS A 117 -4.14 10.20 9.99
CA CYS A 117 -4.91 11.15 10.79
C CYS A 117 -4.07 12.31 11.36
N GLU A 118 -2.79 12.08 11.67
CA GLU A 118 -1.89 13.11 12.18
C GLU A 118 -1.26 13.99 11.09
N ASN A 119 -1.39 13.63 9.82
CA ASN A 119 -0.76 14.41 8.76
C ASN A 119 -1.49 15.74 8.52
N LYS A 120 -0.73 16.81 8.36
CA LYS A 120 -1.26 18.07 7.84
C LYS A 120 -1.36 18.00 6.32
N ILE A 121 -2.58 18.19 5.81
CA ILE A 121 -2.88 18.21 4.38
C ILE A 121 -3.33 19.63 4.00
N GLY A 122 -2.72 20.16 2.94
CA GLY A 122 -2.96 21.51 2.43
C GLY A 122 -1.90 21.88 1.40
N GLY A 123 -1.84 23.16 1.03
CA GLY A 123 -0.81 23.69 0.13
C GLY A 123 0.62 23.33 0.56
N ARG A 124 1.59 23.50 -0.34
CA ARG A 124 2.96 23.02 -0.18
C ARG A 124 3.64 23.49 1.11
N ASP A 125 3.28 24.68 1.60
CA ASP A 125 3.78 25.27 2.85
C ASP A 125 3.23 24.60 4.12
N LYS A 126 2.05 23.98 4.03
CA LYS A 126 1.33 23.31 5.13
C LYS A 126 1.42 21.79 5.07
N LEU A 127 1.65 21.23 3.88
CA LEU A 127 1.77 19.80 3.68
C LEU A 127 2.98 19.26 4.44
N ASP A 128 2.75 18.24 5.26
CA ASP A 128 3.84 17.55 5.96
C ASP A 128 4.90 17.04 4.98
N LYS A 129 6.14 16.93 5.49
CA LYS A 129 7.27 16.44 4.69
C LYS A 129 7.09 14.99 4.27
N ASN A 130 6.44 14.20 5.12
CA ASN A 130 6.07 12.82 4.85
C ASN A 130 4.55 12.68 5.01
N THR A 131 3.83 12.84 3.90
CA THR A 131 2.40 12.62 3.83
C THR A 131 2.12 11.19 3.44
N THR A 132 1.37 10.47 4.26
CA THR A 132 1.01 9.07 4.01
C THR A 132 -0.45 8.97 3.59
N ILE A 133 -0.69 8.31 2.46
CA ILE A 133 -2.04 7.96 1.98
C ILE A 133 -2.15 6.44 1.96
N PHE A 134 -3.22 5.93 2.55
CA PHE A 134 -3.58 4.53 2.62
C PHE A 134 -4.65 4.19 1.58
N GLY A 135 -4.70 2.92 1.22
CA GLY A 135 -5.71 2.33 0.35
C GLY A 135 -5.56 0.82 0.40
N HIS A 136 -6.67 0.09 0.25
CA HIS A 136 -6.62 -1.38 0.33
C HIS A 136 -5.77 -1.99 -0.78
N SER A 137 -5.21 -3.16 -0.48
CA SER A 137 -4.51 -4.01 -1.44
C SER A 137 -4.96 -5.46 -1.23
N ALA A 138 -5.30 -6.15 -2.31
CA ALA A 138 -5.64 -7.56 -2.30
C ALA A 138 -4.38 -8.41 -2.12
N SER A 139 -4.53 -9.57 -1.48
CA SER A 139 -3.39 -10.47 -1.16
C SER A 139 -2.78 -11.17 -2.37
N ASN A 140 -3.46 -11.18 -3.51
CA ASN A 140 -3.02 -11.87 -4.73
C ASN A 140 -2.02 -11.05 -5.57
N CYS A 141 -1.68 -9.82 -5.15
CA CYS A 141 -0.72 -8.95 -5.83
C CYS A 141 -1.05 -8.68 -7.31
N ASP A 142 -2.34 -8.73 -7.66
CA ASP A 142 -2.81 -8.56 -9.03
C ASP A 142 -2.62 -7.10 -9.49
N PRO A 143 -1.79 -6.83 -10.52
CA PRO A 143 -1.58 -5.46 -11.01
C PRO A 143 -2.84 -4.81 -11.58
N ASP A 144 -3.89 -5.59 -11.89
CA ASP A 144 -5.20 -5.09 -12.31
C ASP A 144 -6.26 -5.20 -11.21
N GLY A 145 -5.79 -5.43 -9.97
CA GLY A 145 -6.63 -5.57 -8.80
C GLY A 145 -7.27 -4.26 -8.34
N VAL A 146 -7.94 -4.32 -7.19
CA VAL A 146 -8.67 -3.19 -6.61
C VAL A 146 -7.73 -2.20 -5.92
N ARG A 147 -8.08 -0.91 -5.94
CA ARG A 147 -7.41 0.14 -5.14
C ARG A 147 -5.88 0.09 -5.30
N PHE A 148 -5.11 0.10 -4.21
CA PHE A 148 -3.65 0.05 -4.22
C PHE A 148 -3.05 -1.33 -4.51
N THR A 149 -3.86 -2.34 -4.85
CA THR A 149 -3.31 -3.55 -5.51
C THR A 149 -2.64 -3.16 -6.83
N LYS A 150 -3.15 -2.15 -7.54
CA LYS A 150 -2.53 -1.68 -8.79
C LYS A 150 -1.13 -1.10 -8.61
N LEU A 151 -0.73 -0.74 -7.37
CA LEU A 151 0.64 -0.30 -7.09
C LEU A 151 1.68 -1.42 -7.33
N TYR A 152 1.27 -2.69 -7.40
CA TYR A 152 2.15 -3.78 -7.80
C TYR A 152 2.75 -3.59 -9.22
N ARG A 153 2.14 -2.78 -10.09
CA ARG A 153 2.74 -2.38 -11.38
C ARG A 153 4.09 -1.67 -11.20
N TYR A 154 4.25 -0.90 -10.12
CA TYR A 154 5.49 -0.17 -9.82
C TYR A 154 6.59 -1.03 -9.20
N MET A 155 6.39 -2.34 -9.04
CA MET A 155 7.49 -3.26 -8.75
C MET A 155 8.45 -3.44 -9.96
N ASP A 156 7.99 -3.09 -11.15
CA ASP A 156 8.81 -3.08 -12.36
C ASP A 156 9.48 -1.70 -12.54
N ALA A 157 10.81 -1.69 -12.55
CA ALA A 157 11.60 -0.48 -12.69
C ALA A 157 11.41 0.21 -14.06
N ASP A 158 11.07 -0.52 -15.12
CA ASP A 158 10.77 0.08 -16.42
C ASP A 158 9.38 0.74 -16.39
N PHE A 159 8.42 0.15 -15.70
CA PHE A 159 7.10 0.77 -15.47
C PHE A 159 7.21 2.08 -14.68
N VAL A 160 8.09 2.14 -13.66
CA VAL A 160 8.37 3.39 -12.92
C VAL A 160 8.93 4.48 -13.86
N LYS A 161 9.78 4.13 -14.83
CA LYS A 161 10.33 5.10 -15.80
C LYS A 161 9.25 5.63 -16.75
N GLU A 162 8.29 4.80 -17.14
CA GLU A 162 7.19 5.18 -18.02
C GLU A 162 6.08 5.95 -17.28
N HIS A 163 5.92 5.72 -15.97
CA HIS A 163 4.90 6.35 -15.12
C HIS A 163 5.49 7.03 -13.87
N PRO A 164 6.41 7.99 -13.99
CA PRO A 164 7.24 8.42 -12.86
C PRO A 164 6.56 9.35 -11.84
N TYR A 165 5.29 9.74 -12.06
CA TYR A 165 4.65 10.82 -11.30
C TYR A 165 3.33 10.43 -10.64
N ILE A 166 3.16 10.96 -9.44
CA ILE A 166 1.92 11.00 -8.65
C ILE A 166 1.49 12.47 -8.56
N TYR A 167 0.20 12.73 -8.66
CA TYR A 167 -0.37 14.07 -8.60
C TYR A 167 -1.29 14.18 -7.38
N LEU A 168 -1.20 15.30 -6.68
CA LEU A 168 -2.03 15.59 -5.51
C LEU A 168 -2.58 17.00 -5.64
N SER A 169 -3.89 17.12 -5.78
CA SER A 169 -4.57 18.41 -5.70
C SER A 169 -5.06 18.63 -4.28
N VAL A 170 -4.75 19.80 -3.74
CA VAL A 170 -5.24 20.31 -2.46
C VAL A 170 -5.85 21.68 -2.74
N ASP A 171 -6.53 22.27 -1.75
CA ASP A 171 -7.26 23.53 -1.94
C ASP A 171 -6.40 24.64 -2.56
N GLY A 172 -6.66 24.94 -3.84
CA GLY A 172 -5.99 25.98 -4.62
C GLY A 172 -4.59 25.64 -5.14
N GLU A 173 -4.06 24.44 -4.91
CA GLU A 173 -2.73 24.03 -5.37
C GLU A 173 -2.71 22.60 -5.94
N ASP A 174 -2.01 22.43 -7.05
CA ASP A 174 -1.73 21.12 -7.66
C ASP A 174 -0.25 20.81 -7.52
N MET A 175 0.06 19.63 -6.96
CA MET A 175 1.42 19.19 -6.69
C MET A 175 1.76 17.93 -7.47
N ILE A 176 3.03 17.81 -7.84
CA ILE A 176 3.60 16.67 -8.54
C ILE A 176 4.66 16.04 -7.65
N PHE A 177 4.60 14.72 -7.49
CA PHE A 177 5.55 13.91 -6.73
C PHE A 177 6.21 12.91 -7.68
N GLN A 178 7.53 12.86 -7.69
CA GLN A 178 8.28 11.86 -8.44
C GLN A 178 8.46 10.59 -7.60
N ILE A 179 8.20 9.44 -8.20
CA ILE A 179 8.43 8.12 -7.60
C ILE A 179 9.94 7.88 -7.55
N THR A 180 10.43 7.47 -6.37
CA THR A 180 11.88 7.33 -6.14
C THR A 180 12.30 5.99 -5.54
N ALA A 181 11.37 5.23 -4.97
CA ALA A 181 11.60 3.93 -4.32
C ALA A 181 10.29 3.12 -4.29
#